data_AF-A0A4U0W539-F1
#
_entry.id   AF-A0A4U0W539-F1
#
_cell.length_a   1.000
_cell.length_b   1.000
_cell.length_c   1.000
_cell.angle_alpha   90.00
_cell.angle_beta   90.00
_cell.angle_gamma   90.00
#
_symmetry.space_group_name_H-M   'P 1'
#
loop_
_entity.id
_entity.type
_entity.pdbx_description
1 polymer ?
#
loop_
_entity_poly.entity_id
_entity_poly.type
_entity_poly.pdbx_seq_one_letter_code
_entity_poly.pdbx_strand_id
1 'polypeptide(L)'
;METYVKSVAGYCVITYLLGVGDRHLDNLLISPDGHFFHIDFGYILGRDPKPMAPLMKLSREMVEGMGGSASDPASDSQFDSFRQYCFTAYTTLRRSSSLILNLFALMQDANIPGLAVFGGNESSVGKVEERFKLDVGEEEAIALFAQLIEREMGAWGPVLIDKLHGLAQGWRA
;
A
#
# COMPACT_ATOMS: atom_id res chain seq x y z
N MET A 1 16.99 7.79 5.35
CA MET A 1 16.14 7.73 4.15
C MET A 1 15.81 6.29 3.75
N GLU A 2 16.80 5.41 3.59
CA GLU A 2 16.56 4.00 3.21
C GLU A 2 15.56 3.27 4.13
N THR A 3 15.67 3.45 5.45
CA THR A 3 14.73 2.89 6.45
C THR A 3 13.29 3.30 6.17
N TYR A 4 13.06 4.57 5.86
CA TYR A 4 11.75 5.12 5.55
C TYR A 4 11.19 4.51 4.26
N VAL A 5 11.98 4.50 3.19
CA VAL A 5 11.58 3.96 1.88
C VAL A 5 11.21 2.48 1.99
N LYS A 6 12.02 1.68 2.68
CA LYS A 6 11.76 0.25 2.91
C LYS A 6 10.51 0.01 3.76
N SER A 7 10.33 0.77 4.83
CA SER A 7 9.17 0.61 5.72
C SER A 7 7.87 1.04 5.04
N VAL A 8 7.88 2.15 4.29
CA VAL A 8 6.73 2.54 3.45
C VAL A 8 6.40 1.45 2.43
N ALA A 9 7.39 0.91 1.71
CA ALA A 9 7.16 -0.19 0.76
C ALA A 9 6.54 -1.42 1.43
N GLY A 10 7.07 -1.84 2.57
CA GLY A 10 6.55 -2.97 3.34
C GLY A 10 5.10 -2.76 3.79
N TYR A 11 4.79 -1.59 4.36
CA TYR A 11 3.44 -1.28 4.82
C TYR A 11 2.44 -1.11 3.68
N CYS A 12 2.83 -0.54 2.54
CA CYS A 12 2.00 -0.49 1.33
C CYS A 12 1.59 -1.90 0.89
N VAL A 13 2.56 -2.83 0.80
CA VAL A 13 2.30 -4.21 0.39
C VAL A 13 1.44 -4.96 1.42
N ILE A 14 1.76 -4.86 2.72
CA ILE A 14 1.01 -5.57 3.77
C ILE A 14 -0.42 -5.03 3.88
N THR A 15 -0.62 -3.71 3.83
CA THR A 15 -1.97 -3.14 3.89
C THR A 15 -2.81 -3.48 2.68
N TYR A 16 -2.19 -3.56 1.49
CA TYR A 16 -2.85 -4.09 0.30
C TYR A 16 -3.31 -5.53 0.53
N LEU A 17 -2.39 -6.44 0.85
CA LEU A 17 -2.67 -7.88 1.00
C LEU A 17 -3.69 -8.19 2.10
N LEU A 18 -3.60 -7.49 3.23
CA LEU A 18 -4.51 -7.69 4.36
C LEU A 18 -5.80 -6.87 4.25
N GLY A 19 -5.91 -5.97 3.25
CA GLY A 19 -7.03 -5.07 3.09
C GLY A 19 -7.27 -4.21 4.34
N VAL A 20 -6.23 -3.57 4.85
CA VAL A 20 -6.33 -2.70 6.03
C VAL A 20 -6.98 -1.38 5.63
N GLY A 21 -8.15 -1.10 6.18
CA GLY A 21 -8.92 0.11 5.95
C GLY A 21 -8.61 1.23 6.92
N ASP A 22 -9.31 2.34 6.76
CA ASP A 22 -9.24 3.55 7.58
C ASP A 22 -7.83 4.13 7.73
N ARG A 23 -7.06 4.12 6.63
CA ARG A 23 -5.70 4.69 6.61
C ARG A 23 -5.76 6.20 6.34
N HIS A 24 -5.80 6.99 7.42
CA HIS A 24 -5.61 8.45 7.43
C HIS A 24 -4.30 8.84 8.11
N LEU A 25 -3.87 10.10 7.99
CA LEU A 25 -2.54 10.55 8.43
C LEU A 25 -2.28 10.30 9.92
N ASP A 26 -3.29 10.35 10.79
CA ASP A 26 -3.11 10.07 12.22
C ASP A 26 -2.81 8.59 12.52
N ASN A 27 -3.17 7.68 11.60
CA ASN A 27 -2.85 6.25 11.69
C ASN A 27 -1.47 5.92 11.07
N LEU A 28 -0.79 6.90 10.50
CA LEU A 28 0.49 6.74 9.81
C LEU A 28 1.57 7.48 10.60
N LEU A 29 2.40 6.73 11.31
CA LEU A 29 3.42 7.30 12.18
C LEU A 29 4.82 7.12 11.61
N ILE A 30 5.70 8.04 11.97
CA ILE A 30 7.12 7.99 11.66
C ILE A 30 7.89 8.12 12.97
N SER A 31 8.81 7.18 13.19
CA SER A 31 9.73 7.19 14.32
C SER A 31 10.96 8.08 14.02
N PRO A 32 11.68 8.56 15.05
CA PRO A 32 12.85 9.43 14.86
C PRO A 32 14.00 8.81 14.05
N ASP A 33 14.12 7.49 14.04
CA ASP A 33 15.09 6.73 13.23
C ASP A 33 14.58 6.41 11.81
N GLY A 34 13.39 6.92 11.47
CA GLY A 34 12.83 6.90 10.12
C GLY A 34 12.03 5.65 9.78
N HIS A 35 11.67 4.80 10.75
CA HIS A 35 10.68 3.76 10.48
C HIS A 35 9.29 4.38 10.35
N PHE A 36 8.68 4.17 9.18
CA PHE A 36 7.27 4.39 8.96
C PHE A 36 6.47 3.18 9.42
N PHE A 37 5.37 3.39 10.12
CA PHE A 37 4.51 2.31 10.56
C PHE A 37 3.05 2.73 10.71
N HIS A 38 2.17 1.75 10.56
CA HIS A 38 0.74 1.93 10.74
C HIS A 38 0.36 1.57 12.18
N ILE A 39 -0.53 2.36 12.77
CA ILE A 39 -1.23 2.04 14.01
C ILE A 39 -2.72 1.89 13.75
N ASP A 40 -3.43 1.33 14.73
CA ASP A 40 -4.87 1.02 14.67
C ASP A 40 -5.22 0.05 13.53
N PHE A 41 -5.72 -1.15 13.84
CA PHE A 41 -6.13 -2.14 12.84
C PHE A 41 -7.59 -2.54 13.01
N GLY A 42 -8.45 -1.62 13.49
CA GLY A 42 -9.88 -1.89 13.68
C GLY A 42 -10.64 -2.24 12.38
N TYR A 43 -10.10 -1.85 11.23
CA TYR A 43 -10.64 -2.14 9.90
C TYR A 43 -9.64 -2.98 9.09
N ILE A 44 -9.93 -4.28 8.94
CA ILE A 44 -9.11 -5.23 8.19
C ILE A 44 -9.96 -6.05 7.20
N LEU A 45 -9.29 -6.75 6.28
CA LEU A 45 -9.88 -7.69 5.32
C LEU A 45 -10.90 -7.04 4.38
N GLY A 46 -10.62 -5.80 3.98
CA GLY A 46 -11.44 -5.02 3.06
C GLY A 46 -12.61 -4.30 3.72
N ARG A 47 -12.70 -4.31 5.06
CA ARG A 47 -13.59 -3.39 5.78
C ARG A 47 -12.98 -2.00 5.74
N ASP A 48 -13.81 -1.02 5.45
CA ASP A 48 -13.44 0.39 5.54
C ASP A 48 -14.71 1.20 5.85
N PRO A 49 -14.65 2.25 6.68
CA PRO A 49 -15.79 3.15 6.86
C PRO A 49 -16.14 3.92 5.58
N LYS A 50 -15.23 4.00 4.61
CA LYS A 50 -15.40 4.72 3.35
C LYS A 50 -15.84 3.75 2.23
N PRO A 51 -16.88 4.10 1.45
CA PRO A 51 -17.43 3.20 0.43
C PRO A 51 -16.49 2.95 -0.76
N MET A 52 -15.50 3.81 -0.99
CA MET A 52 -14.55 3.73 -2.12
C MET A 52 -13.12 3.96 -1.60
N ALA A 53 -12.71 3.16 -0.62
CA ALA A 53 -11.37 3.25 -0.07
C ALA A 53 -10.31 2.76 -1.07
N PRO A 54 -9.13 3.40 -1.13
CA PRO A 54 -8.02 2.92 -1.95
C PRO A 54 -7.58 1.52 -1.49
N LEU A 55 -7.15 0.68 -2.44
CA LEU A 55 -6.74 -0.69 -2.11
C LEU A 55 -5.37 -0.75 -1.43
N MET A 56 -4.55 0.29 -1.62
CA MET A 56 -3.24 0.46 -1.01
C MET A 56 -3.11 1.91 -0.55
N LYS A 57 -2.60 2.14 0.67
CA LYS A 57 -2.34 3.50 1.14
C LYS A 57 -0.93 3.93 0.75
N LEU A 58 -0.83 4.81 -0.22
CA LEU A 58 0.38 5.55 -0.56
C LEU A 58 0.00 7.02 -0.63
N SER A 59 0.32 7.86 0.36
CA SER A 59 -0.08 9.27 0.43
C SER A 59 0.86 10.22 -0.34
N ARG A 60 0.39 11.42 -0.67
CA ARG A 60 1.22 12.46 -1.32
C ARG A 60 2.43 12.79 -0.45
N GLU A 61 2.20 12.99 0.83
CA GLU A 61 3.21 13.29 1.84
C GLU A 61 4.22 12.14 1.92
N MET A 62 3.77 10.89 1.73
CA MET A 62 4.66 9.74 1.70
C MET A 62 5.64 9.81 0.52
N VAL A 63 5.13 10.18 -0.67
CA VAL A 63 5.93 10.34 -1.90
C VAL A 63 6.85 11.56 -1.82
N GLU A 64 6.35 12.69 -1.30
CA GLU A 64 7.18 13.88 -1.05
C GLU A 64 8.31 13.57 -0.06
N GLY A 65 8.04 12.76 0.97
CA GLY A 65 9.06 12.25 1.89
C GLY A 65 10.15 11.39 1.22
N MET A 66 9.90 10.85 0.03
CA MET A 66 10.89 10.14 -0.79
C MET A 66 11.66 11.06 -1.75
N GLY A 67 11.41 12.38 -1.71
CA GLY A 67 11.99 13.34 -2.67
C GLY A 67 11.11 13.58 -3.90
N GLY A 68 9.84 13.18 -3.89
CA GLY A 68 8.90 13.38 -4.99
C GLY A 68 8.83 12.21 -5.98
N SER A 69 8.03 12.36 -7.03
CA SER A 69 7.91 11.37 -8.12
C SER A 69 9.03 11.57 -9.16
N ALA A 70 9.39 10.50 -9.88
CA ALA A 70 10.43 10.46 -10.91
C ALA A 70 10.26 11.45 -12.09
N SER A 71 9.19 12.26 -12.09
CA SER A 71 8.93 13.32 -13.08
C SER A 71 9.83 14.54 -12.95
N ASP A 72 10.59 14.68 -11.85
CA ASP A 72 11.59 15.75 -11.71
C ASP A 72 13.01 15.20 -11.98
N PRO A 73 13.58 15.47 -13.17
CA PRO A 73 14.92 15.02 -13.55
C PRO A 73 16.06 15.66 -12.73
N ALA A 74 15.77 16.62 -11.84
CA ALA A 74 16.72 17.18 -10.89
C ALA A 74 16.59 16.61 -9.46
N SER A 75 15.65 15.69 -9.21
CA SER A 75 15.40 15.12 -7.88
C SER A 75 16.24 13.87 -7.61
N ASP A 76 16.91 13.82 -6.46
CA ASP A 76 17.47 12.58 -5.87
C ASP A 76 16.35 11.68 -5.30
N SER A 77 15.25 11.54 -6.04
CA SER A 77 14.06 10.81 -5.60
C SER A 77 14.38 9.33 -5.39
N GLN A 78 13.92 8.81 -4.26
CA GLN A 78 14.01 7.38 -3.91
C GLN A 78 12.77 6.59 -4.35
N PHE A 79 11.92 7.19 -5.19
CA PHE A 79 10.65 6.59 -5.60
C PHE A 79 10.85 5.29 -6.41
N ASP A 80 11.91 5.22 -7.23
CA ASP A 80 12.24 3.99 -7.96
C ASP A 80 12.67 2.85 -7.02
N SER A 81 13.46 3.17 -5.99
CA SER A 81 13.81 2.21 -4.95
C SER A 81 12.58 1.74 -4.17
N PHE A 82 11.65 2.64 -3.85
CA PHE A 82 10.35 2.28 -3.26
C PHE A 82 9.61 1.26 -4.14
N ARG A 83 9.47 1.52 -5.45
CA ARG A 83 8.79 0.60 -6.38
C ARG A 83 9.46 -0.78 -6.41
N GLN A 84 10.80 -0.81 -6.49
CA GLN A 84 11.57 -2.05 -6.48
C GLN A 84 11.38 -2.85 -5.18
N TYR A 85 11.35 -2.19 -4.02
CA TYR A 85 11.08 -2.84 -2.74
C TYR A 85 9.64 -3.36 -2.66
N CYS A 86 8.66 -2.61 -3.16
CA CYS A 86 7.27 -3.04 -3.28
C CYS A 86 7.15 -4.33 -4.11
N PHE A 87 7.78 -4.40 -5.28
CA PHE A 87 7.78 -5.60 -6.12
C PHE A 87 8.47 -6.78 -5.43
N THR A 88 9.63 -6.54 -4.82
CA THR A 88 10.38 -7.59 -4.12
C THR A 88 9.58 -8.14 -2.93
N ALA A 89 8.98 -7.28 -2.12
CA ALA A 89 8.16 -7.68 -0.97
C ALA A 89 6.90 -8.44 -1.43
N TYR A 90 6.18 -7.92 -2.43
CA TYR A 90 4.99 -8.56 -2.96
C TYR A 90 5.28 -9.95 -3.52
N THR A 91 6.30 -10.08 -4.37
CA THR A 91 6.71 -11.38 -4.94
C THR A 91 7.17 -12.36 -3.87
N THR A 92 7.92 -11.89 -2.86
CA THR A 92 8.38 -12.74 -1.76
C THR A 92 7.20 -13.28 -0.94
N LEU A 93 6.23 -12.42 -0.62
CA LEU A 93 5.02 -12.80 0.11
C LEU A 93 4.13 -13.71 -0.74
N ARG A 94 4.01 -13.46 -2.04
CA ARG A 94 3.27 -14.30 -2.99
C ARG A 94 3.81 -15.73 -3.04
N ARG A 95 5.13 -15.91 -3.06
CA ARG A 95 5.79 -17.23 -2.99
C ARG A 95 5.51 -17.96 -1.66
N SER A 96 5.24 -17.21 -0.59
CA SER A 96 4.93 -17.73 0.75
C SER A 96 3.43 -17.69 1.08
N SER A 97 2.56 -17.46 0.07
CA SER A 97 1.13 -17.21 0.26
C SER A 97 0.41 -18.36 0.97
N SER A 98 0.78 -19.61 0.70
CA SER A 98 0.17 -20.78 1.33
C SER A 98 0.24 -20.75 2.85
N LEU A 99 1.37 -20.32 3.43
CA LEU A 99 1.51 -20.18 4.88
C LEU A 99 0.53 -19.13 5.42
N ILE A 100 0.49 -17.96 4.77
CA ILE A 100 -0.36 -16.84 5.18
C ILE A 100 -1.83 -17.23 5.10
N LEU A 101 -2.26 -17.82 3.98
CA LEU A 101 -3.64 -18.26 3.75
C LEU A 101 -4.07 -19.34 4.74
N ASN A 102 -3.19 -20.30 5.07
CA ASN A 102 -3.46 -21.32 6.07
C ASN A 102 -3.62 -20.73 7.47
N LEU A 103 -2.80 -19.75 7.85
CA LEU A 103 -2.97 -19.04 9.13
C LEU A 103 -4.31 -18.30 9.17
N PHE A 104 -4.71 -17.62 8.09
CA PHE A 104 -6.03 -16.99 8.01
C PHE A 104 -7.18 -17.98 8.05
N ALA A 105 -7.02 -19.16 7.45
CA ALA A 105 -8.01 -20.24 7.51
C ALA A 105 -8.20 -20.75 8.95
N LEU A 106 -7.12 -20.93 9.70
CA LEU A 106 -7.17 -21.33 11.11
C LEU A 106 -7.76 -20.25 12.03
N MET A 107 -7.67 -18.97 11.64
CA MET A 107 -8.19 -17.85 12.42
C MET A 107 -9.68 -17.55 12.18
N GLN A 108 -10.36 -18.28 11.28
CA GLN A 108 -11.77 -18.02 10.96
C GLN A 108 -12.68 -18.10 12.21
N ASP A 109 -12.39 -19.04 13.11
CA ASP A 109 -13.15 -19.26 14.35
C ASP A 109 -12.58 -18.49 15.56
N ALA A 110 -11.56 -17.65 15.37
CA ALA A 110 -10.91 -16.93 16.46
C ALA A 110 -11.76 -15.80 17.08
N ASN A 111 -13.00 -15.61 16.60
CA ASN A 111 -13.93 -14.56 17.02
C ASN A 111 -13.35 -13.14 16.99
N ILE A 112 -12.40 -12.89 16.08
CA ILE A 112 -11.78 -11.57 15.91
C ILE A 112 -12.76 -10.66 15.16
N PRO A 113 -13.13 -9.48 15.72
CA PRO A 113 -13.95 -8.49 15.02
C PRO A 113 -13.27 -8.09 13.70
N GLY A 114 -13.95 -8.31 12.58
CA GLY A 114 -13.29 -8.28 11.26
C GLY A 114 -13.40 -9.64 10.60
N LEU A 115 -12.73 -10.66 11.15
CA LEU A 115 -12.75 -12.05 10.67
C LEU A 115 -14.11 -12.74 10.86
N ALA A 116 -14.73 -12.57 12.04
CA ALA A 116 -15.96 -13.29 12.42
C ALA A 116 -17.22 -12.89 11.64
N VAL A 117 -17.22 -11.74 10.96
CA VAL A 117 -18.40 -11.25 10.21
C VAL A 117 -18.43 -11.77 8.78
N PHE A 118 -17.40 -12.48 8.34
CA PHE A 118 -17.37 -13.15 7.04
C PHE A 118 -18.06 -14.52 7.06
N GLY A 119 -19.02 -14.74 7.97
CA GLY A 119 -19.90 -15.92 8.04
C GLY A 119 -20.94 -16.00 6.91
N GLY A 120 -20.55 -15.66 5.67
CA GLY A 120 -21.32 -15.84 4.44
C GLY A 120 -20.40 -16.35 3.32
N ASN A 121 -20.94 -16.67 2.13
CA ASN A 121 -20.27 -17.37 1.01
C ASN A 121 -18.88 -16.84 0.55
N GLU A 122 -18.37 -15.72 1.06
CA GLU A 122 -17.00 -15.25 0.84
C GLU A 122 -16.18 -15.32 2.13
N SER A 123 -15.23 -16.24 2.21
CA SER A 123 -14.32 -16.33 3.34
C SER A 123 -13.32 -15.16 3.35
N SER A 124 -12.92 -14.69 4.54
CA SER A 124 -11.83 -13.73 4.70
C SER A 124 -10.56 -14.13 3.96
N VAL A 125 -10.32 -15.44 3.88
CA VAL A 125 -9.20 -16.05 3.17
C VAL A 125 -9.28 -15.74 1.68
N GLY A 126 -10.45 -15.89 1.06
CA GLY A 126 -10.64 -15.60 -0.36
C GLY A 126 -10.31 -14.16 -0.74
N LYS A 127 -10.61 -13.19 0.14
CA LYS A 127 -10.27 -11.77 -0.10
C LYS A 127 -8.76 -11.52 -0.07
N VAL A 128 -8.04 -12.20 0.82
CA VAL A 128 -6.58 -12.13 0.90
C VAL A 128 -5.95 -12.85 -0.29
N GLU A 129 -6.50 -14.01 -0.65
CA GLU A 129 -6.09 -14.81 -1.81
C GLU A 129 -6.21 -14.03 -3.12
N GLU A 130 -7.32 -13.34 -3.35
CA GLU A 130 -7.55 -12.51 -4.55
C GLU A 130 -6.48 -11.41 -4.70
N ARG A 131 -6.01 -10.85 -3.58
CA ARG A 131 -4.97 -9.81 -3.55
C ARG A 131 -3.59 -10.38 -3.82
N PHE A 132 -3.36 -11.66 -3.57
CA PHE A 132 -2.14 -12.30 -4.01
C PHE A 132 -2.10 -12.47 -5.53
N LYS A 133 -3.25 -12.59 -6.23
CA LYS A 133 -3.37 -12.85 -7.68
C LYS A 133 -2.82 -14.21 -8.11
N LEU A 134 -3.05 -15.26 -7.33
CA LEU A 134 -2.44 -16.61 -7.53
C LEU A 134 -2.83 -17.30 -8.84
N ASP A 135 -3.84 -16.79 -9.52
CA ASP A 135 -4.35 -17.24 -10.82
C ASP A 135 -3.44 -16.91 -12.01
N VAL A 136 -2.51 -15.95 -11.87
CA VAL A 136 -1.62 -15.50 -12.95
C VAL A 136 -0.13 -15.80 -12.69
N GLY A 137 0.73 -15.64 -13.71
CA GLY A 137 2.18 -15.75 -13.55
C GLY A 137 2.79 -14.64 -12.69
N GLU A 138 4.05 -14.81 -12.25
CA GLU A 138 4.75 -13.79 -11.44
C GLU A 138 4.91 -12.46 -12.20
N GLU A 139 5.28 -12.51 -13.48
CA GLU A 139 5.43 -11.32 -14.34
C GLU A 139 4.11 -10.54 -14.47
N GLU A 140 3.01 -11.25 -14.73
CA GLU A 140 1.68 -10.65 -14.84
C GLU A 140 1.20 -10.09 -13.49
N ALA A 141 1.45 -10.80 -12.39
CA ALA A 141 1.13 -10.30 -11.05
C ALA A 141 1.90 -9.01 -10.71
N ILE A 142 3.18 -8.91 -11.10
CA ILE A 142 3.98 -7.68 -10.95
C ILE A 142 3.41 -6.57 -11.82
N ALA A 143 3.03 -6.86 -13.08
CA ALA A 143 2.43 -5.87 -13.96
C ALA A 143 1.10 -5.31 -13.41
N LEU A 144 0.24 -6.17 -12.87
CA LEU A 144 -1.00 -5.77 -12.21
C LEU A 144 -0.73 -4.92 -10.96
N PHE A 145 0.27 -5.30 -10.16
CA PHE A 145 0.65 -4.55 -8.97
C PHE A 145 1.31 -3.20 -9.30
N ALA A 146 2.09 -3.12 -10.39
CA ALA A 146 2.62 -1.85 -10.89
C ALA A 146 1.49 -0.90 -11.31
N GLN A 147 0.50 -1.40 -12.07
CA GLN A 147 -0.69 -0.61 -12.43
C GLN A 147 -1.48 -0.14 -11.20
N LEU A 148 -1.55 -0.98 -10.16
CA LEU A 148 -2.15 -0.59 -8.88
C LEU A 148 -1.42 0.62 -8.28
N ILE A 149 -0.10 0.56 -8.14
CA ILE A 149 0.70 1.67 -7.58
C ILE A 149 0.46 2.96 -8.38
N GLU A 150 0.53 2.89 -9.71
CA GLU A 150 0.30 4.06 -10.58
C GLU A 150 -1.12 4.61 -10.46
N ARG A 151 -2.13 3.74 -10.31
CA ARG A 151 -3.54 4.17 -10.10
C ARG A 151 -3.73 4.89 -8.77
N GLU A 152 -3.18 4.33 -7.68
CA GLU A 152 -3.28 4.94 -6.35
C GLU A 152 -2.54 6.29 -6.29
N MET A 153 -1.47 6.47 -7.08
CA MET A 153 -0.82 7.78 -7.27
C MET A 153 -1.60 8.71 -8.19
N GLY A 154 -2.10 8.20 -9.32
CA GLY A 154 -2.82 8.94 -10.36
C GLY A 154 -4.12 9.54 -9.87
N ALA A 155 -4.73 8.96 -8.83
CA ALA A 155 -5.83 9.55 -8.09
C ALA A 155 -5.54 10.99 -7.61
N TRP A 156 -4.26 11.39 -7.45
CA TRP A 156 -3.84 12.75 -7.08
C TRP A 156 -2.82 13.40 -8.02
N GLY A 157 -2.42 12.70 -9.10
CA GLY A 157 -1.43 13.15 -10.08
C GLY A 157 -1.66 14.57 -10.63
N PRO A 158 -2.89 14.94 -11.03
CA PRO A 158 -3.18 16.30 -11.52
C PRO A 158 -2.91 17.40 -10.48
N VAL A 159 -3.25 17.15 -9.21
CA VAL A 159 -3.07 18.12 -8.11
C VAL A 159 -1.61 18.33 -7.74
N LEU A 160 -0.75 17.34 -7.98
CA LEU A 160 0.69 17.44 -7.75
C LEU A 160 1.37 18.25 -8.86
N ILE A 161 1.05 17.96 -10.13
CA ILE A 161 1.54 18.71 -11.29
C ILE A 161 1.13 20.19 -11.17
N ASP A 162 -0.13 20.47 -10.81
CA ASP A 162 -0.63 21.84 -10.67
C ASP A 162 0.05 22.61 -9.53
N LYS A 163 0.26 21.99 -8.36
CA LYS A 163 0.95 22.66 -7.24
C LYS A 163 2.44 22.87 -7.51
N LEU A 164 3.12 21.94 -8.18
CA LEU A 164 4.52 22.10 -8.56
C LEU A 164 4.68 23.20 -9.62
N HIS A 165 3.78 23.26 -10.61
CA HIS A 165 3.75 24.39 -11.55
C HIS A 165 3.51 25.73 -10.84
N GLY A 166 2.60 25.79 -9.87
CA GLY A 166 2.34 26.99 -9.08
C GLY A 166 3.54 27.43 -8.22
N LEU A 167 4.23 26.49 -7.56
CA LEU A 167 5.42 26.78 -6.76
C LEU A 167 6.60 27.23 -7.63
N ALA A 168 6.79 26.60 -8.80
CA ALA A 168 7.83 26.98 -9.76
C ALA A 168 7.58 28.36 -10.39
N GLN A 169 6.30 28.77 -10.53
CA GLN A 169 5.94 30.12 -10.97
C GLN A 169 6.14 31.16 -9.86
N GLY A 170 5.85 30.82 -8.61
CA GLY A 170 6.04 31.71 -7.45
C GLY A 170 7.52 32.01 -7.12
N TRP A 171 8.45 31.13 -7.50
CA TRP A 171 9.89 31.36 -7.37
C TRP A 171 10.51 32.19 -8.51
N ARG A 172 9.75 32.43 -9.58
CA ARG A 172 10.16 33.24 -10.74
C ARG A 172 9.60 34.66 -10.71
N ALA A 173 8.87 35.03 -9.66
CA ALA A 173 8.29 36.37 -9.43
C ALA A 173 9.08 37.13 -8.35
#